data_AF-A0ABD4Z6L1-F1
#
_entry.id   AF-A0ABD4Z6L1-F1
#
_cell.length_a   1.000
_cell.length_b   1.000
_cell.length_c   1.000
_cell.angle_alpha   90.00
_cell.angle_beta   90.00
_cell.angle_gamma   90.00
#
_symmetry.space_group_name_H-M   'P 1'
#
loop_
_entity.id
_entity.type
_entity.pdbx_description
1 polymer ?
#
loop_
_entity_poly.entity_id
_entity_poly.type
_entity_poly.pdbx_seq_one_letter_code
_entity_poly.pdbx_strand_id
1 'polypeptide(L)'
;MARAVEVFEMSMSIKNKFIFLSGSQPSSLSNFSIALIVFEALGFIIIGFVVLYLSSFQSDLVFYILVGAAIVSLAIGFHILFGLVIYLSRSRHR
;
A
#
# COMPACT_ATOMS: atom_id res chain seq x y z
N MET A 1 -49.00 -11.95 16.74
CA MET A 1 -48.62 -10.59 16.30
C MET A 1 -47.16 -10.25 16.63
N ALA A 2 -46.66 -10.59 17.83
CA ALA A 2 -45.26 -10.34 18.24
C ALA A 2 -44.18 -10.96 17.32
N ARG A 3 -44.35 -12.21 16.87
CA ARG A 3 -43.37 -12.88 15.98
C ARG A 3 -43.16 -12.21 14.62
N ALA A 4 -44.16 -11.51 14.09
CA ALA A 4 -44.02 -10.84 12.79
C ALA A 4 -43.16 -9.57 12.89
N VAL A 5 -43.18 -8.91 14.06
CA VAL A 5 -42.37 -7.72 14.33
C VAL A 5 -40.89 -8.10 14.51
N GLU A 6 -40.61 -9.19 15.23
CA GLU A 6 -39.24 -9.70 15.39
C GLU A 6 -38.61 -10.08 14.05
N VAL A 7 -39.35 -10.75 13.16
CA VAL A 7 -38.86 -11.13 11.82
C VAL A 7 -38.63 -9.89 10.93
N PHE A 8 -39.48 -8.86 11.07
CA PHE A 8 -39.33 -7.61 10.35
C PHE A 8 -38.09 -6.82 10.82
N GLU A 9 -37.86 -6.71 12.12
CA GLU A 9 -36.66 -6.06 12.69
C GLU A 9 -35.38 -6.82 12.33
N MET A 10 -35.41 -8.16 12.35
CA MET A 10 -34.27 -9.00 11.96
C MET A 10 -33.97 -8.82 10.46
N SER A 11 -35.00 -8.74 9.61
CA SER A 11 -34.84 -8.45 8.18
C SER A 11 -34.26 -7.04 7.91
N MET A 12 -34.69 -6.03 8.68
CA MET A 12 -34.20 -4.66 8.54
C MET A 12 -32.74 -4.51 9.01
N SER A 13 -32.39 -5.17 10.12
CA SER A 13 -31.02 -5.26 10.62
C SER A 13 -30.09 -5.94 9.61
N ILE A 14 -30.54 -7.03 8.98
CA ILE A 14 -29.79 -7.72 7.93
C ILE A 14 -29.63 -6.82 6.69
N LYS A 15 -30.69 -6.16 6.21
CA LYS A 15 -30.59 -5.23 5.07
C LYS A 15 -29.60 -4.10 5.34
N ASN A 16 -29.67 -3.47 6.51
CA ASN A 16 -28.73 -2.41 6.86
C ASN A 16 -27.30 -2.95 6.96
N LYS A 17 -27.09 -4.12 7.56
CA LYS A 17 -25.76 -4.74 7.65
C LYS A 17 -25.17 -5.10 6.27
N PHE A 18 -26.00 -5.49 5.31
CA PHE A 18 -25.58 -5.69 3.91
C PHE A 18 -25.24 -4.38 3.19
N ILE A 19 -25.94 -3.28 3.48
CA ILE A 19 -25.64 -1.96 2.90
C ILE A 19 -24.31 -1.42 3.46
N PHE A 20 -23.99 -1.66 4.73
CA PHE A 20 -22.69 -1.27 5.33
C PHE A 20 -21.52 -2.17 4.91
N LEU A 21 -21.77 -3.42 4.49
CA LEU A 21 -20.77 -4.31 3.89
C LEU A 21 -20.61 -4.11 2.37
N SER A 22 -21.50 -3.33 1.76
CA SER A 22 -21.33 -2.75 0.43
C SER A 22 -20.45 -1.50 0.52
N GLY A 23 -19.34 -1.61 1.26
CA GLY A 23 -18.26 -0.67 1.18
C GLY A 23 -17.85 -0.64 -0.29
N SER A 24 -18.19 0.46 -0.95
CA SER A 24 -17.76 0.84 -2.28
C SER A 24 -16.27 0.53 -2.41
N GLN A 25 -15.95 -0.64 -2.95
CA GLN A 25 -14.61 -0.94 -3.43
C GLN A 25 -14.36 0.08 -4.53
N PRO A 26 -13.35 0.95 -4.45
CA PRO A 26 -12.89 1.66 -5.63
C PRO A 26 -12.27 0.61 -6.56
N SER A 27 -13.10 -0.03 -7.38
CA SER A 27 -12.73 -1.11 -8.31
C SER A 27 -12.10 -0.60 -9.60
N SER A 28 -11.53 0.61 -9.58
CA SER A 28 -10.76 1.14 -10.71
C SER A 28 -9.59 1.96 -10.17
N LEU A 29 -8.56 1.27 -9.67
CA LEU A 29 -7.23 1.86 -9.63
C LEU A 29 -6.87 2.22 -11.07
N SER A 30 -6.94 3.50 -11.39
CA SER A 30 -6.58 3.99 -12.72
C SER A 30 -5.11 3.66 -13.00
N ASN A 31 -4.76 3.44 -14.26
CA ASN A 31 -3.36 3.24 -14.68
C ASN A 31 -2.45 4.37 -14.16
N PHE A 32 -3.00 5.58 -13.99
CA PHE A 32 -2.33 6.73 -13.40
C PHE A 32 -1.95 6.51 -11.92
N SER A 33 -2.84 5.93 -11.11
CA SER A 33 -2.56 5.61 -9.71
C SER A 33 -1.49 4.53 -9.57
N ILE A 34 -1.52 3.52 -10.43
CA ILE A 34 -0.48 2.48 -10.45
C ILE A 34 0.87 3.08 -10.84
N ALA A 35 0.90 3.95 -11.86
CA ALA A 35 2.11 4.64 -12.27
C ALA A 35 2.70 5.50 -11.14
N LEU A 36 1.87 6.23 -10.40
CA LEU A 36 2.32 7.03 -9.24
C LEU A 36 2.99 6.17 -8.17
N ILE A 37 2.41 5.01 -7.82
CA ILE A 37 2.99 4.09 -6.84
C ILE A 37 4.35 3.56 -7.32
N VAL A 38 4.47 3.23 -8.61
CA VAL A 38 5.75 2.82 -9.21
C VAL A 38 6.78 3.93 -9.14
N PHE A 39 6.39 5.17 -9.49
CA PHE A 39 7.28 6.34 -9.39
C PHE A 39 7.73 6.61 -7.97
N GLU A 40 6.85 6.47 -6.98
CA GLU A 40 7.18 6.61 -5.57
C GLU A 40 8.20 5.57 -5.13
N ALA A 41 7.97 4.30 -5.47
CA ALA A 41 8.88 3.21 -5.10
C ALA A 41 10.26 3.36 -5.77
N LEU A 42 10.29 3.73 -7.06
CA LEU A 42 11.54 4.03 -7.77
C LEU A 42 12.23 5.26 -7.18
N GLY A 43 11.48 6.28 -6.75
CA GLY A 43 12.00 7.47 -6.10
C GLY A 43 12.79 7.11 -4.83
N PHE A 44 12.22 6.31 -3.94
CA PHE A 44 12.92 5.83 -2.74
C PHE A 44 14.16 5.00 -3.06
N ILE A 45 14.11 4.18 -4.11
CA ILE A 45 15.26 3.38 -4.54
C ILE A 45 16.40 4.28 -5.05
N ILE A 46 16.07 5.21 -5.94
CA ILE A 46 17.03 6.17 -6.51
C ILE A 46 17.64 7.02 -5.41
N ILE A 47 16.83 7.56 -4.49
CA ILE A 47 17.32 8.33 -3.34
C ILE A 47 18.30 7.49 -2.51
N GLY A 48 17.98 6.22 -2.24
CA GLY A 48 18.87 5.30 -1.53
C GLY A 48 20.23 5.15 -2.22
N PHE A 49 20.24 4.93 -3.53
CA PHE A 49 21.50 4.85 -4.29
C PHE A 49 22.28 6.16 -4.34
N VAL A 50 21.59 7.30 -4.48
CA VAL A 50 22.23 8.62 -4.45
C VAL A 50 22.88 8.85 -3.09
N VAL A 51 22.22 8.49 -1.99
CA VAL A 51 22.78 8.61 -0.64
C VAL A 51 24.00 7.68 -0.46
N LEU A 52 23.95 6.45 -0.96
CA LEU A 52 25.13 5.55 -0.95
C LEU A 52 26.30 6.15 -1.74
N TYR A 53 26.02 6.69 -2.92
CA TYR A 53 27.05 7.33 -3.74
C TYR A 53 27.67 8.53 -3.02
N LEU A 54 26.88 9.39 -2.38
CA LEU A 54 27.40 10.54 -1.65
C LEU A 54 28.15 10.14 -0.37
N SER A 55 27.76 9.01 0.24
CA SER A 55 28.40 8.52 1.46
C SER A 55 29.88 8.21 1.28
N SER A 56 30.32 7.76 0.10
CA SER A 56 31.72 7.39 -0.15
C SER A 56 32.70 8.57 -0.09
N PHE A 57 32.20 9.81 -0.03
CA PHE A 57 33.01 11.03 0.09
C PHE A 57 33.03 11.61 1.51
N GLN A 58 32.36 10.96 2.47
CA GLN A 58 32.20 11.47 3.83
C GLN A 58 33.17 10.80 4.83
N SER A 59 33.31 11.39 6.01
CA SER A 59 34.09 10.83 7.13
C SER A 59 33.43 9.60 7.74
N ASP A 60 34.22 8.78 8.46
CA ASP A 60 33.80 7.44 8.94
C ASP A 60 32.42 7.42 9.62
N LEU A 61 32.18 8.30 10.60
CA LEU A 61 30.91 8.32 11.34
C LEU A 61 29.72 8.73 10.44
N VAL A 62 29.93 9.72 9.57
CA VAL A 62 28.89 10.21 8.65
C VAL A 62 28.58 9.17 7.58
N PHE A 63 29.60 8.45 7.10
CA PHE A 63 29.44 7.33 6.18
C PHE A 63 28.47 6.28 6.75
N TYR A 64 28.68 5.81 7.99
CA TYR A 64 27.81 4.79 8.58
C TYR A 64 26.37 5.27 8.75
N ILE A 65 26.15 6.53 9.14
CA ILE A 65 24.81 7.11 9.26
C ILE A 65 24.12 7.15 7.90
N LEU A 66 24.81 7.62 6.86
CA LEU A 66 24.25 7.72 5.51
C LEU A 66 23.97 6.35 4.90
N VAL A 67 24.85 5.37 5.11
CA VAL A 67 24.63 3.98 4.71
C VAL A 67 23.37 3.42 5.39
N GLY A 68 23.20 3.67 6.69
CA GLY A 68 21.99 3.30 7.42
C GLY A 68 20.73 3.93 6.80
N ALA A 69 20.76 5.23 6.54
CA ALA A 69 19.65 5.95 5.90
C ALA A 69 19.32 5.40 4.50
N ALA A 70 20.35 5.07 3.71
CA ALA A 70 20.16 4.48 2.40
C ALA A 70 19.52 3.09 2.45
N ILE A 71 19.95 2.23 3.39
CA ILE A 71 19.35 0.90 3.59
C ILE A 71 17.86 1.03 3.91
N VAL A 72 17.48 1.97 4.79
CA VAL A 72 16.07 2.22 5.13
C VAL A 72 15.29 2.70 3.90
N SER A 73 15.84 3.64 3.13
CA SER A 73 15.20 4.15 1.91
C SER A 73 14.98 3.03 0.88
N LEU A 74 16.00 2.20 0.63
CA LEU A 74 15.91 1.05 -0.27
C LEU A 74 14.85 0.05 0.22
N ALA A 75 14.83 -0.26 1.53
CA ALA A 75 13.86 -1.18 2.12
C ALA A 75 12.41 -0.70 1.91
N ILE A 76 12.15 0.59 2.08
CA ILE A 76 10.83 1.20 1.82
C ILE A 76 10.46 1.05 0.33
N GLY A 77 11.36 1.42 -0.58
CA GLY A 77 11.12 1.31 -2.02
C GLY A 77 10.83 -0.13 -2.47
N PHE A 78 11.61 -1.10 -1.99
CA PHE A 78 11.37 -2.53 -2.29
C PHE A 78 10.08 -3.05 -1.65
N HIS A 79 9.73 -2.60 -0.44
CA HIS A 79 8.48 -2.98 0.21
C HIS A 79 7.26 -2.55 -0.61
N ILE A 80 7.25 -1.31 -1.12
CA ILE A 80 6.17 -0.78 -1.96
C ILE A 80 6.08 -1.58 -3.28
N LEU A 81 7.22 -1.81 -3.95
CA LEU A 81 7.24 -2.64 -5.17
C LEU A 81 6.70 -4.05 -4.92
N PHE A 82 7.10 -4.67 -3.81
CA PHE A 82 6.65 -6.02 -3.47
C PHE A 82 5.14 -6.07 -3.21
N GLY A 83 4.60 -5.09 -2.48
CA GLY A 83 3.17 -4.93 -2.27
C GLY A 83 2.42 -4.76 -3.60
N LEU A 84 2.97 -3.98 -4.53
CA LEU A 84 2.40 -3.80 -5.86
C LEU A 84 2.39 -5.10 -6.68
N VAL A 85 3.47 -5.88 -6.64
CA VAL A 85 3.56 -7.17 -7.35
C VAL A 85 2.51 -8.15 -6.82
N ILE A 86 2.32 -8.24 -5.51
CA ILE A 86 1.26 -9.08 -4.90
C ILE A 86 -0.12 -8.60 -5.31
N TYR A 87 -0.34 -7.28 -5.35
CA TYR A 87 -1.62 -6.72 -5.78
C TYR A 87 -1.94 -7.09 -7.23
N LEU A 88 -0.97 -6.91 -8.14
CA LEU A 88 -1.13 -7.24 -9.57
C LEU A 88 -1.26 -8.75 -9.83
N SER A 89 -0.54 -9.59 -9.08
CA SER A 89 -0.64 -11.04 -9.21
C SER A 89 -2.02 -11.54 -8.79
N ARG A 90 -2.61 -10.95 -7.75
CA ARG A 90 -3.96 -11.26 -7.28
C ARG A 90 -5.04 -10.80 -8.26
N SER A 91 -4.87 -9.65 -8.92
CA SER A 91 -5.83 -9.18 -9.93
C SER A 91 -5.79 -10.00 -11.22
N ARG A 92 -4.70 -10.72 -11.50
CA ARG A 92 -4.59 -11.58 -12.69
C ARG A 92 -5.28 -12.96 -12.52
N HIS A 93 -5.46 -13.41 -11.28
CA HIS A 93 -6.10 -14.69 -10.95
C HIS A 93 -7.61 -14.60 -10.71
N ARG A 94 -8.16 -13.40 -10.59
CA ARG A 94 -9.61 -13.15 -10.57
C ARG A 94 -10.08 -12.73 -11.94
#